data_AF-A0A7Y3L1J2-F1
#
_entry.id   AF-A0A7Y3L1J2-F1
#
_cell.length_a   1.000
_cell.length_b   1.000
_cell.length_c   1.000
_cell.angle_alpha   90.00
_cell.angle_beta   90.00
_cell.angle_gamma   90.00
#
_symmetry.space_group_name_H-M   'P 1'
#
loop_
_entity.id
_entity.type
_entity.pdbx_description
1 polymer ?
#
loop_
_entity_poly.entity_id
_entity_poly.type
_entity_poly.pdbx_seq_one_letter_code
_entity_poly.pdbx_strand_id
1 'polypeptide(L)'
;GVLFSALDEAERMLDIAARLPQSLRVDEAACAAAVTEDLLATHQAVALVRAGTPFRDAYRAVAEKARARAGAPRPVTDVPLPNYSGAPAQPGWKELSAEARAEDSWGRTRRRALAAAWRALLL
;
A
#
# COMPACT_ATOMS: atom_id res chain seq x y z
N GLY A 1 0.17 -36.34 5.55
CA GLY A 1 1.30 -36.14 6.49
C GLY A 1 1.36 -34.67 6.86
N VAL A 2 1.89 -34.34 8.05
CA VAL A 2 1.82 -32.98 8.62
C VAL A 2 2.34 -31.87 7.71
N LEU A 3 3.36 -32.14 6.88
CA LEU A 3 3.90 -31.19 5.91
C LEU A 3 2.87 -30.82 4.82
N PHE A 4 2.28 -31.81 4.16
CA PHE A 4 1.30 -31.57 3.09
C PHE A 4 0.06 -30.87 3.63
N SER A 5 -0.41 -31.25 4.83
CA SER A 5 -1.53 -30.57 5.47
C SER A 5 -1.26 -29.10 5.78
N ALA A 6 -0.02 -28.73 6.10
CA ALA A 6 0.36 -27.32 6.28
C ALA A 6 0.35 -26.54 4.96
N LEU A 7 0.77 -27.16 3.86
CA LEU A 7 0.69 -26.54 2.52
C LEU A 7 -0.75 -26.34 2.08
N ASP A 8 -1.61 -27.33 2.30
CA ASP A 8 -3.05 -27.24 1.99
C ASP A 8 -3.70 -26.10 2.80
N GLU A 9 -3.33 -25.93 4.06
CA GLU A 9 -3.86 -24.85 4.90
C GLU A 9 -3.37 -23.47 4.42
N ALA A 10 -2.09 -23.35 4.05
CA ALA A 10 -1.55 -22.12 3.50
C ALA A 10 -2.27 -21.73 2.19
N GLU A 11 -2.58 -22.70 1.32
CA GLU A 11 -3.35 -22.45 0.09
C GLU A 11 -4.74 -21.90 0.41
N ARG A 12 -5.45 -22.48 1.39
CA ARG A 12 -6.76 -21.96 1.82
C ARG A 12 -6.68 -20.55 2.37
N MET A 13 -5.66 -20.25 3.18
CA MET A 13 -5.45 -18.89 3.71
C MET A 13 -5.23 -17.88 2.58
N LEU A 14 -4.47 -18.25 1.55
CA LEU A 14 -4.25 -17.41 0.38
C LEU A 14 -5.53 -17.22 -0.45
N ASP A 15 -6.34 -18.26 -0.63
CA ASP A 15 -7.63 -18.14 -1.32
C ASP A 15 -8.60 -17.20 -0.58
N ILE A 16 -8.64 -17.27 0.75
CA ILE A 16 -9.40 -16.34 1.58
C ILE A 16 -8.88 -14.90 1.39
N ALA A 17 -7.56 -14.70 1.51
CA ALA A 17 -6.94 -13.39 1.37
C ALA A 17 -7.20 -12.76 -0.02
N ALA A 18 -7.17 -13.56 -1.09
CA ALA A 18 -7.42 -13.11 -2.45
C ALA A 18 -8.85 -12.59 -2.67
N ARG A 19 -9.82 -13.02 -1.84
CA ARG A 19 -11.22 -12.59 -1.92
C ARG A 19 -11.51 -11.33 -1.09
N LEU A 20 -10.67 -10.98 -0.13
CA LEU A 20 -10.89 -9.83 0.75
C LEU A 20 -11.12 -8.52 -0.01
N PRO A 21 -10.32 -8.14 -1.04
CA PRO A 21 -10.51 -6.86 -1.73
C PRO A 21 -11.88 -6.72 -2.41
N GLN A 22 -12.50 -7.83 -2.82
CA GLN A 22 -13.80 -7.82 -3.51
C GLN A 22 -14.98 -7.53 -2.56
N SER A 23 -14.80 -7.82 -1.27
CA SER A 23 -15.84 -7.67 -0.24
C SER A 23 -15.65 -6.45 0.66
N LEU A 24 -14.46 -5.85 0.63
CA LEU A 24 -14.13 -4.68 1.42
C LEU A 24 -14.99 -3.48 0.99
N ARG A 25 -15.62 -2.82 1.96
CA ARG A 25 -16.30 -1.53 1.77
C ARG A 25 -15.49 -0.45 2.45
N VAL A 26 -15.20 0.62 1.72
CA VAL A 26 -14.52 1.80 2.24
C VAL A 26 -15.57 2.80 2.70
N ASP A 27 -15.51 3.20 3.97
CA ASP A 27 -16.26 4.35 4.45
C ASP A 27 -15.48 5.63 4.10
N GLU A 28 -15.78 6.19 2.93
CA GLU A 28 -15.09 7.37 2.42
C GLU A 28 -15.22 8.57 3.36
N ALA A 29 -16.37 8.72 4.05
CA ALA A 29 -16.60 9.82 4.97
C ALA A 29 -15.73 9.69 6.22
N ALA A 30 -15.66 8.48 6.80
CA ALA A 30 -14.77 8.20 7.92
C ALA A 30 -13.29 8.35 7.52
N CYS A 31 -12.90 7.87 6.34
CA CYS A 31 -11.55 8.04 5.82
C CYS A 31 -11.19 9.52 5.65
N ALA A 32 -12.07 10.32 5.04
CA ALA A 32 -11.85 11.75 4.86
C ALA A 32 -11.80 12.50 6.21
N ALA A 33 -12.69 12.18 7.15
CA ALA A 33 -12.70 12.78 8.48
C ALA A 33 -11.44 12.45 9.29
N ALA A 34 -10.80 11.31 9.03
CA ALA A 34 -9.54 10.93 9.65
C ALA A 34 -8.32 11.72 9.11
N VAL A 35 -8.44 12.37 7.96
CA VAL A 35 -7.36 13.20 7.40
C VAL A 35 -7.41 14.60 8.02
N THR A 36 -6.52 14.82 8.99
CA THR A 36 -6.47 16.05 9.79
C THR A 36 -5.19 16.85 9.53
N GLU A 37 -5.19 18.13 9.88
CA GLU A 37 -4.01 18.99 9.71
C GLU A 37 -2.79 18.43 10.47
N ASP A 38 -3.03 17.77 11.60
CA ASP A 38 -2.00 17.16 12.43
C ASP A 38 -1.38 15.92 11.76
N LEU A 39 -2.19 15.11 11.07
CA LEU A 39 -1.69 14.00 10.24
C LEU A 39 -0.74 14.52 9.15
N LEU A 40 -0.97 15.73 8.66
CA LEU A 40 -0.16 16.37 7.61
C LEU A 40 0.98 17.25 8.15
N ALA A 41 1.30 17.20 9.45
CA ALA A 41 2.38 18.00 10.04
C ALA A 41 3.73 17.85 9.30
N THR A 42 4.06 16.63 8.85
CA THR A 42 5.28 16.39 8.05
C THR A 42 5.25 17.12 6.71
N HIS A 43 4.10 17.13 6.02
CA HIS A 43 3.94 17.87 4.77
C HIS A 43 4.09 19.38 4.98
N GLN A 44 3.56 19.91 6.09
CA GLN A 44 3.72 21.31 6.46
C GLN A 44 5.19 21.67 6.72
N ALA A 45 5.93 20.81 7.44
CA ALA A 45 7.35 21.03 7.69
C ALA A 45 8.16 20.98 6.39
N VAL A 46 7.88 20.02 5.50
CA VAL A 46 8.53 19.93 4.18
C VAL A 46 8.24 21.16 3.32
N ALA A 47 7.02 21.71 3.38
CA ALA A 47 6.69 22.94 2.65
C ALA A 47 7.54 24.13 3.11
N LEU A 48 7.74 24.29 4.43
CA LEU A 48 8.63 25.33 4.97
C LEU A 48 10.09 25.12 4.56
N VAL A 49 10.54 23.87 4.49
CA VAL A 49 11.89 23.54 4.02
C VAL A 49 12.08 23.88 2.55
N ARG A 50 11.08 23.58 1.71
CA ARG A 50 11.08 23.97 0.30
C ARG A 50 11.09 25.49 0.12
N ALA A 51 10.51 26.22 1.07
CA ALA A 51 10.57 27.69 1.12
C ALA A 51 11.89 28.25 1.67
N GLY A 52 12.87 27.39 2.01
CA GLY A 52 14.22 27.79 2.44
C GLY A 52 14.46 27.75 3.95
N THR A 53 13.48 27.30 4.76
CA THR A 53 13.67 27.17 6.22
C THR A 53 14.50 25.92 6.53
N PRO A 54 15.52 25.97 7.40
CA PRO A 54 16.20 24.76 7.83
C PRO A 54 15.24 23.76 8.48
N PHE A 55 15.42 22.47 8.21
CA PHE A 55 14.46 21.42 8.62
C PHE A 55 14.13 21.45 10.12
N ARG A 56 15.14 21.65 10.98
CA ARG A 56 14.90 21.69 12.43
C ARG A 56 14.00 22.86 12.85
N ASP A 57 14.12 24.00 12.18
CA ASP A 57 13.33 25.18 12.49
C ASP A 57 11.90 25.03 11.97
N ALA A 58 11.75 24.49 10.75
CA ALA A 58 10.46 24.12 10.18
C ALA A 58 9.69 23.14 11.07
N TYR A 59 10.36 22.08 11.55
CA TYR A 59 9.75 21.09 12.43
C TYR A 59 9.31 21.70 13.77
N ARG A 60 10.16 22.53 14.40
CA ARG A 60 9.79 23.25 15.64
C ARG A 60 8.58 24.16 15.42
N ALA A 61 8.56 24.93 14.34
CA ALA A 61 7.46 25.84 14.03
C ALA A 61 6.12 25.09 13.88
N VAL A 62 6.12 23.94 13.19
CA VAL A 62 4.91 23.09 13.05
C VAL A 62 4.50 22.50 14.40
N ALA A 63 5.45 21.99 15.20
CA ALA A 63 5.17 21.42 16.51
C ALA A 63 4.57 22.45 17.49
N GLU A 64 5.10 23.67 17.53
CA GLU A 64 4.54 24.75 18.36
C GLU A 64 3.12 25.14 17.92
N LYS A 65 2.88 25.23 16.61
CA LYS A 65 1.54 25.48 16.05
C LYS A 65 0.54 24.38 16.45
N ALA A 66 0.96 23.12 16.46
CA ALA A 66 0.13 22.00 16.91
C ALA A 66 -0.16 22.07 18.41
N ARG A 67 0.85 22.34 19.25
CA ARG A 67 0.70 22.49 20.72
C ARG A 67 -0.25 23.62 21.10
N ALA A 68 -0.13 24.77 20.44
CA ALA A 68 -0.97 25.94 20.69
C ALA A 68 -2.47 25.70 20.43
N ARG A 69 -2.83 24.64 19.68
CA ARG A 69 -4.21 24.30 19.30
C ARG A 69 -4.91 23.34 20.27
N ALA A 70 -4.26 22.95 21.37
CA ALA A 70 -4.82 22.10 22.43
C ALA A 70 -5.46 20.78 21.95
N GLY A 71 -5.07 20.26 20.78
CA GLY A 71 -5.43 18.93 20.31
C GLY A 71 -6.81 18.76 19.66
N ALA A 72 -7.51 19.84 19.28
CA ALA A 72 -8.74 19.73 18.49
C ALA A 72 -8.42 19.38 17.03
N PRO A 73 -8.81 18.19 16.51
CA PRO A 73 -8.48 17.79 15.15
C PRO A 73 -9.24 18.67 14.14
N ARG A 74 -8.51 19.21 13.17
CA ARG A 74 -9.10 20.03 12.10
C ARG A 74 -9.08 19.25 10.78
N PRO A 75 -10.23 19.10 10.10
CA PRO A 75 -10.27 18.43 8.81
C PRO A 75 -9.47 19.24 7.79
N VAL A 76 -8.77 18.53 6.91
CA VAL A 76 -8.02 19.13 5.82
C VAL A 76 -8.92 19.25 4.60
N THR A 77 -8.89 20.41 3.96
CA THR A 77 -9.63 20.65 2.70
C THR A 77 -8.80 20.38 1.45
N ASP A 78 -7.46 20.43 1.55
CA ASP A 78 -6.53 20.12 0.46
C ASP A 78 -5.42 19.19 0.95
N VAL A 79 -5.41 17.96 0.44
CA VAL A 79 -4.47 16.91 0.84
C VAL A 79 -3.39 16.82 -0.23
N PRO A 80 -2.17 17.35 0.00
CA PRO A 80 -1.08 17.20 -0.94
C PRO A 80 -0.66 15.73 -0.99
N LEU A 81 -0.81 15.11 -2.17
CA LEU A 81 -0.36 13.74 -2.40
C LEU A 81 1.06 13.75 -3.02
N PRO A 82 2.07 13.18 -2.35
CA PRO A 82 3.41 13.08 -2.94
C PRO A 82 3.40 12.25 -4.22
N ASN A 83 4.21 12.65 -5.20
CA ASN A 83 4.24 12.08 -6.54
C ASN A 83 5.62 11.49 -6.90
N TYR A 84 6.15 10.65 -6.02
CA TYR A 84 7.32 9.81 -6.29
C TYR A 84 6.87 8.35 -6.38
N SER A 85 7.71 7.48 -6.96
CA SER A 85 7.39 6.06 -7.12
C SER A 85 7.00 5.39 -5.81
N GLY A 86 5.82 4.77 -5.77
CA GLY A 86 5.25 4.11 -4.59
C GLY A 86 4.50 5.05 -3.63
N ALA A 87 4.44 6.35 -3.91
CA ALA A 87 3.65 7.29 -3.13
C ALA A 87 2.14 7.17 -3.45
N PRO A 88 1.26 7.71 -2.59
CA PRO A 88 -0.19 7.66 -2.82
C PRO A 88 -0.67 8.23 -4.17
N ALA A 89 0.00 9.26 -4.74
CA ALA A 89 -0.36 9.77 -6.07
C ALA A 89 0.21 8.91 -7.23
N GLN A 90 1.25 8.12 -6.96
CA GLN A 90 1.95 7.29 -7.95
C GLN A 90 2.25 5.89 -7.39
N PRO A 91 1.22 5.08 -7.11
CA PRO A 91 1.38 3.78 -6.45
C PRO A 91 2.01 2.68 -7.33
N GLY A 92 2.24 2.92 -8.62
CA GLY A 92 2.90 1.96 -9.51
C GLY A 92 1.98 0.87 -10.08
N TRP A 93 0.71 1.18 -10.33
CA TRP A 93 -0.28 0.18 -10.80
C TRP A 93 0.12 -0.52 -12.10
N LYS A 94 0.80 0.18 -13.02
CA LYS A 94 1.21 -0.38 -14.31
C LYS A 94 2.29 -1.42 -14.13
N GLU A 95 3.28 -1.10 -13.31
CA GLU A 95 4.41 -1.95 -12.97
C GLU A 95 3.92 -3.20 -12.23
N LEU A 96 3.08 -3.03 -11.20
CA LEU A 96 2.45 -4.14 -10.48
C LEU A 96 1.62 -5.05 -11.40
N SER A 97 0.87 -4.46 -12.34
CA SER A 97 0.10 -5.23 -13.31
C SER A 97 1.00 -6.00 -14.29
N ALA A 98 2.13 -5.42 -14.69
CA ALA A 98 3.09 -6.08 -15.57
C ALA A 98 3.77 -7.26 -14.86
N GLU A 99 4.19 -7.06 -13.61
CA GLU A 99 4.77 -8.09 -12.75
C GLU A 99 3.80 -9.25 -12.53
N ALA A 100 2.55 -8.96 -12.16
CA ALA A 100 1.53 -10.00 -11.96
C ALA A 100 1.30 -10.86 -13.22
N ARG A 101 1.30 -10.24 -14.42
CA ARG A 101 1.18 -10.98 -15.69
C ARG A 101 2.40 -11.83 -15.98
N ALA A 102 3.59 -11.34 -15.66
CA ALA A 102 4.83 -12.07 -15.85
C ALA A 102 4.86 -13.33 -14.96
N GLU A 103 4.55 -13.19 -13.68
CA GLU A 103 4.47 -14.30 -12.72
C GLU A 103 3.45 -15.37 -13.13
N ASP A 104 2.26 -14.94 -13.53
CA ASP A 104 1.21 -15.84 -14.01
C ASP A 104 1.61 -16.58 -15.30
N SER A 105 2.29 -15.90 -16.24
CA SER A 105 2.82 -16.52 -17.45
C SER A 105 3.90 -17.55 -17.16
N TRP A 106 4.81 -17.24 -16.22
CA TRP A 106 5.87 -18.13 -15.78
C TRP A 106 5.29 -19.37 -15.11
N GLY A 107 4.34 -19.20 -14.18
CA GLY A 107 3.67 -20.29 -13.48
C GLY A 107 2.91 -21.23 -14.42
N ARG A 108 2.20 -20.70 -15.42
CA ARG A 108 1.57 -21.52 -16.47
C ARG A 108 2.56 -22.33 -17.27
N THR A 109 3.68 -21.71 -17.66
CA THR A 109 4.73 -22.36 -18.46
C THR A 109 5.35 -23.53 -17.70
N ARG A 110 5.69 -23.31 -16.42
CA ARG A 110 6.24 -24.36 -15.54
C ARG A 110 5.28 -25.52 -15.34
N ARG A 111 3.99 -25.24 -15.09
CA ARG A 111 2.96 -26.28 -14.95
C ARG A 111 2.79 -27.11 -16.23
N ARG A 112 2.79 -26.47 -17.40
CA ARG A 112 2.72 -27.17 -18.70
C ARG A 112 3.92 -28.08 -18.94
N ALA A 113 5.13 -27.60 -18.64
CA ALA A 113 6.35 -28.39 -18.79
C ALA A 113 6.33 -29.63 -17.88
N LEU A 114 5.96 -29.46 -16.61
CA LEU A 114 5.83 -30.58 -15.66
C LEU A 114 4.79 -31.61 -16.13
N ALA A 115 3.61 -31.15 -16.55
CA ALA A 115 2.55 -32.03 -17.06
C ALA A 115 2.96 -32.79 -18.34
N ALA A 116 3.74 -32.16 -19.21
CA ALA A 116 4.29 -32.83 -20.39
C ALA A 116 5.31 -33.93 -20.02
N ALA A 117 6.26 -33.63 -19.13
CA ALA A 117 7.23 -34.61 -18.66
C ALA A 117 6.55 -35.79 -17.95
N TRP A 118 5.55 -35.52 -17.10
CA TRP A 118 4.79 -36.55 -16.42
C TRP A 118 4.06 -37.50 -17.38
N ARG A 119 3.41 -36.95 -18.43
CA ARG A 119 2.74 -37.76 -19.46
C ARG A 119 3.72 -38.65 -20.23
N ALA A 120 4.93 -38.17 -20.50
CA ALA A 120 5.95 -38.94 -21.22
C ALA A 120 6.53 -40.10 -20.40
N LEU A 121 6.42 -40.07 -19.07
CA LEU A 121 6.87 -41.16 -18.19
C LEU A 121 5.82 -42.25 -17.97
N LEU A 122 4.55 -41.95 -18.27
CA LEU A 122 3.41 -42.85 -18.08
C LEU A 122 2.94 -43.52 -19.38
N LEU A 123 3.58 -43.21 -20.51
CA LEU A 123 3.40 -43.82 -21.83
C LEU A 123 4.67 -44.60 -22.19
#